data_AF-A0AAD8ECP5-F1
#
_entry.id   AF-A0AAD8ECP5-F1
#
_cell.length_a   1.000
_cell.length_b   1.000
_cell.length_c   1.000
_cell.angle_alpha   90.00
_cell.angle_beta   90.00
_cell.angle_gamma   90.00
#
_symmetry.space_group_name_H-M   'P 1'
#
loop_
_entity.id
_entity.type
_entity.pdbx_description
1 polymer ?
#
loop_
_entity_poly.entity_id
_entity_poly.type
_entity_poly.pdbx_seq_one_letter_code
_entity_poly.pdbx_strand_id
1 'polypeptide(L)'
;NIYLGQMVQETDGSFFESYTALSWKQENRRLMAMQEMEGRAEDPPPSELSVGIKPAESRIHKKEIEQLYVEVLYTITNKVGASTGQYAHYKEDLYSYAQESFGISSEPHRKFMAIASEEKPPIVVLNVVVLEAEGLEAKDANDDVIV
;
A
#
# COMPACT_ATOMS: atom_id res chain seq x y z
N ASN A 1 4.51 39.21 -59.81
CA ASN A 1 4.02 37.93 -59.26
C ASN A 1 3.16 38.09 -58.01
N ILE A 2 2.27 39.09 -57.97
CA ILE A 2 1.30 39.30 -56.87
C ILE A 2 0.01 38.48 -57.12
N TYR A 3 -0.18 37.99 -58.35
CA TYR A 3 -1.34 37.22 -58.78
C TYR A 3 -1.33 35.73 -58.37
N LEU A 4 -0.25 35.20 -57.78
CA LEU A 4 -0.22 33.81 -57.31
C LEU A 4 -0.87 33.63 -55.94
N GLY A 5 -0.77 34.61 -55.04
CA GLY A 5 -1.37 34.54 -53.70
C GLY A 5 -2.89 34.66 -53.70
N GLN A 6 -3.44 35.39 -54.68
CA GLN A 6 -4.87 35.61 -54.83
C GLN A 6 -5.61 34.40 -55.44
N MET A 7 -4.98 33.65 -56.36
CA MET A 7 -5.60 32.46 -56.96
C MET A 7 -5.72 31.29 -55.97
N VAL A 8 -4.80 31.15 -55.02
CA VAL A 8 -4.84 30.05 -54.04
C VAL A 8 -6.11 30.14 -53.18
N GLN A 9 -6.41 31.34 -52.66
CA GLN A 9 -7.60 31.64 -51.86
C GLN A 9 -8.94 31.35 -52.58
N GLU A 10 -9.03 31.58 -53.89
CA GLU A 10 -10.25 31.32 -54.67
C GLU A 10 -10.41 29.85 -55.06
N THR A 11 -9.31 29.10 -55.20
CA THR A 11 -9.34 27.67 -55.57
C THR A 11 -9.58 26.71 -54.42
N ASP A 12 -9.24 27.11 -53.19
CA ASP A 12 -9.41 26.29 -51.99
C ASP A 12 -10.49 26.80 -51.02
N GLY A 13 -11.12 27.94 -51.33
CA GLY A 13 -12.20 28.52 -50.52
C GLY A 13 -11.77 28.95 -49.12
N SER A 14 -10.52 29.41 -48.94
CA SER A 14 -9.96 29.76 -47.62
C SER A 14 -9.87 28.54 -46.68
N PHE A 15 -9.79 27.33 -47.25
CA PHE A 15 -9.69 26.07 -46.49
C PHE A 15 -8.43 26.03 -45.61
N PHE A 16 -7.26 26.44 -46.11
CA PHE A 16 -6.02 26.38 -45.32
C PHE A 16 -5.99 27.43 -44.20
N GLU A 17 -6.56 28.61 -44.44
CA GLU A 17 -6.69 29.68 -43.43
C GLU A 17 -7.68 29.28 -42.33
N SER A 18 -8.83 28.70 -42.72
CA SER A 18 -9.79 28.15 -41.75
C SER A 18 -9.24 26.92 -41.02
N TYR A 19 -8.51 26.04 -41.69
CA TYR A 19 -7.87 24.86 -41.08
C TYR A 19 -6.84 25.27 -40.03
N THR A 20 -5.96 26.22 -40.37
CA THR A 20 -4.98 26.76 -39.42
C THR A 20 -5.67 27.53 -38.29
N ALA A 21 -6.69 28.35 -38.57
CA ALA A 21 -7.45 29.07 -37.54
C ALA A 21 -8.21 28.13 -36.59
N LEU A 22 -8.79 27.03 -37.11
CA LEU A 22 -9.45 26.00 -36.31
C LEU A 22 -8.45 25.26 -35.42
N SER A 23 -7.28 24.91 -35.96
CA SER A 23 -6.19 24.33 -35.19
C SER A 23 -5.76 25.25 -34.04
N TRP A 24 -5.57 26.54 -34.31
CA TRP A 24 -5.27 27.55 -33.28
C TRP A 24 -6.37 27.71 -32.23
N LYS A 25 -7.64 27.74 -32.64
CA LYS A 25 -8.78 27.84 -31.71
C LYS A 25 -8.92 26.59 -30.84
N GLN A 26 -8.61 25.42 -31.38
CA GLN A 26 -8.64 24.16 -30.64
C GLN A 26 -7.46 24.07 -29.69
N GLU A 27 -6.28 24.49 -30.12
CA GLU A 27 -5.08 24.54 -29.31
C GLU A 27 -5.20 25.55 -28.16
N ASN A 28 -5.73 26.75 -28.42
CA ASN A 28 -6.02 27.71 -27.34
C ASN A 28 -7.03 27.16 -26.33
N ARG A 29 -8.05 26.41 -26.77
CA ARG A 29 -8.98 25.74 -25.83
C ARG A 29 -8.29 24.66 -25.02
N ARG A 30 -7.39 23.89 -25.63
CA ARG A 30 -6.60 22.87 -24.95
C ARG A 30 -5.66 23.49 -23.92
N LEU A 31 -4.98 24.59 -24.26
CA LEU A 31 -4.11 25.33 -23.35
C LEU A 31 -4.89 25.93 -22.17
N MET A 32 -6.07 26.50 -22.41
CA MET A 32 -6.94 27.01 -21.35
C MET A 32 -7.42 25.88 -20.42
N ALA A 33 -7.79 24.72 -20.96
CA ALA A 33 -8.20 23.55 -20.16
C ALA A 33 -7.04 22.98 -19.34
N MET A 34 -5.82 22.94 -19.90
CA MET A 34 -4.62 22.55 -19.16
C MET A 34 -4.27 23.57 -18.07
N GLN A 35 -4.34 24.86 -18.35
CA GLN A 35 -4.06 25.90 -17.37
C GLN A 35 -5.11 25.93 -16.25
N GLU A 36 -6.37 25.64 -16.54
CA GLU A 36 -7.43 25.48 -15.53
C GLU A 36 -7.21 24.20 -14.69
N MET A 37 -6.81 23.10 -15.32
CA MET A 37 -6.49 21.84 -14.63
C MET A 37 -5.23 21.96 -13.76
N GLU A 38 -4.20 22.65 -14.24
CA GLU A 38 -2.95 22.94 -13.52
C GLU A 38 -3.20 23.94 -12.38
N GLY A 39 -4.01 24.98 -12.63
CA GLY A 39 -4.46 25.90 -11.58
C GLY A 39 -5.30 25.24 -10.48
N ARG A 40 -6.01 24.14 -10.80
CA ARG A 40 -6.72 23.28 -9.84
C ARG A 40 -5.88 22.14 -9.28
N ALA A 41 -4.71 21.84 -9.84
CA ALA A 41 -3.84 20.78 -9.34
C ALA A 41 -3.14 21.18 -8.03
N GLU A 42 -3.00 22.49 -7.78
CA GLU A 42 -2.52 23.05 -6.53
C GLU A 42 -3.61 23.11 -5.44
N ASP A 43 -4.90 23.00 -5.82
CA ASP A 43 -5.98 22.91 -4.84
C ASP A 43 -6.01 21.51 -4.22
N PRO A 44 -6.17 21.39 -2.89
CA PRO A 44 -6.32 20.09 -2.27
C PRO A 44 -7.54 19.37 -2.88
N PRO A 45 -7.48 18.02 -3.02
CA PRO A 45 -8.62 17.27 -3.53
C PRO A 45 -9.87 17.60 -2.72
N PRO A 46 -11.05 17.73 -3.39
CA PRO A 46 -12.29 18.06 -2.71
C PRO A 46 -12.57 17.01 -1.63
N SER A 47 -13.00 17.46 -0.45
CA SER A 47 -13.30 16.56 0.65
C SER A 47 -14.34 15.53 0.23
N GLU A 48 -14.23 14.28 0.69
CA GLU A 48 -15.15 13.19 0.35
C GLU A 48 -16.62 13.57 0.56
N LEU A 49 -16.88 14.35 1.63
CA LEU A 49 -18.19 14.92 1.96
C LEU A 49 -18.74 15.84 0.87
N SER A 50 -17.88 16.62 0.21
CA SER A 50 -18.27 17.57 -0.84
C SER A 50 -18.64 16.89 -2.17
N VAL A 51 -18.21 15.64 -2.37
CA VAL A 51 -18.53 14.82 -3.56
C VAL A 51 -19.66 13.81 -3.28
N GLY A 52 -20.34 13.95 -2.15
CA GLY A 52 -21.47 13.09 -1.78
C GLY A 52 -21.07 11.67 -1.32
N ILE A 53 -19.78 11.41 -1.12
CA ILE A 53 -19.30 10.21 -0.47
C ILE A 53 -19.56 10.40 1.02
N LYS A 54 -20.61 9.74 1.52
CA LYS A 54 -20.79 9.60 2.96
C LYS A 54 -19.76 8.57 3.42
N PRO A 55 -18.74 8.94 4.22
CA PRO A 55 -17.87 7.93 4.82
C PRO A 55 -18.79 6.96 5.56
N ALA A 56 -18.68 5.67 5.25
CA ALA A 56 -19.34 4.67 6.04
C ALA A 56 -18.84 4.86 7.47
N GLU A 57 -19.73 5.23 8.39
CA GLU A 57 -19.43 5.24 9.81
C GLU A 57 -19.27 3.79 10.24
N SER A 58 -18.15 3.17 9.89
CA SER A 58 -17.74 1.86 10.36
C SER A 58 -17.31 2.02 11.81
N ARG A 59 -18.29 2.22 12.70
CA ARG A 59 -18.04 2.30 14.13
C ARG A 59 -17.84 0.88 14.64
N ILE A 60 -16.59 0.46 14.75
CA ILE A 60 -16.25 -0.81 15.39
C ILE A 60 -16.80 -0.77 16.83
N HIS A 61 -17.65 -1.73 17.17
CA HIS A 61 -18.25 -1.81 18.48
C HIS A 61 -17.20 -2.23 19.52
N LYS A 62 -17.36 -1.79 20.77
CA LYS A 62 -16.44 -2.15 21.87
C LYS A 62 -16.18 -3.66 21.95
N LYS A 63 -17.23 -4.48 21.78
CA LYS A 63 -17.13 -5.95 21.78
C LYS A 63 -16.23 -6.47 20.65
N GLU A 64 -16.31 -5.88 19.47
CA GLU A 64 -15.49 -6.27 18.31
C GLU A 64 -14.02 -5.89 18.54
N ILE A 65 -13.75 -4.74 19.17
CA ILE A 65 -12.39 -4.37 19.59
C ILE A 65 -11.83 -5.35 20.61
N GLU A 66 -12.62 -5.75 21.61
CA GLU A 66 -12.19 -6.74 22.61
C GLU A 66 -11.90 -8.11 21.97
N GLN A 67 -12.74 -8.55 21.02
CA GLN A 67 -12.52 -9.78 20.27
C GLN A 67 -11.27 -9.71 19.39
N LEU A 68 -11.10 -8.60 18.66
CA LEU A 68 -9.91 -8.35 17.85
C LEU A 68 -8.65 -8.35 18.71
N TYR A 69 -8.71 -7.79 19.91
CA TYR A 69 -7.57 -7.78 20.81
C TYR A 69 -7.17 -9.18 21.29
N VAL A 70 -8.14 -10.05 21.62
CA VAL A 70 -7.87 -11.46 21.93
C VAL A 70 -7.21 -12.17 20.75
N GLU A 71 -7.71 -11.95 19.54
CA GLU A 71 -7.15 -12.53 18.30
C GLU A 71 -5.70 -12.10 18.06
N VAL A 72 -5.40 -10.81 18.29
CA VAL A 72 -4.03 -10.27 18.19
C VAL A 72 -3.11 -10.97 19.19
N LEU A 73 -3.53 -11.12 20.44
CA LEU A 73 -2.75 -11.81 21.46
C LEU A 73 -2.53 -13.29 21.11
N TYR A 74 -3.56 -13.99 20.63
CA TYR A 74 -3.45 -15.36 20.14
C TYR A 74 -2.43 -15.47 19.00
N THR A 75 -2.50 -14.55 18.03
CA THR A 75 -1.60 -14.52 16.88
C THR A 75 -0.15 -14.28 17.29
N ILE A 76 0.12 -13.31 18.18
CA ILE A 76 1.47 -13.06 18.69
C ILE A 76 2.00 -14.29 19.42
N THR A 77 1.17 -14.93 20.23
CA THR A 77 1.53 -16.11 21.03
C THR A 77 1.89 -17.31 20.15
N ASN A 78 1.11 -17.54 19.09
CA ASN A 78 1.21 -18.72 18.25
C ASN A 78 1.97 -18.48 16.93
N LYS A 79 2.66 -17.33 16.82
CA LYS A 79 3.47 -17.00 15.66
C LYS A 79 4.55 -18.05 15.43
N VAL A 80 4.69 -18.48 14.16
CA VAL A 80 5.72 -19.43 13.73
C VAL A 80 7.01 -18.68 13.35
N GLY A 81 8.15 -19.19 13.81
CA GLY A 81 9.46 -18.63 13.51
C GLY A 81 9.84 -17.45 14.42
N ALA A 82 11.15 -17.20 14.55
CA ALA A 82 11.73 -16.13 15.38
C ALA A 82 11.21 -16.10 16.84
N SER A 83 10.78 -17.22 17.38
CA SER A 83 10.20 -17.34 18.73
C SER A 83 11.19 -17.85 19.78
N THR A 84 12.46 -18.08 19.42
CA THR A 84 13.47 -18.71 20.28
C THR A 84 14.81 -17.96 20.27
N GLY A 85 15.61 -18.20 21.31
CA GLY A 85 16.96 -17.65 21.45
C GLY A 85 16.97 -16.12 21.54
N GLN A 86 17.82 -15.49 20.72
CA GLN A 86 17.99 -14.03 20.68
C GLN A 86 16.72 -13.26 20.28
N TYR A 87 15.73 -13.92 19.67
CA TYR A 87 14.48 -13.30 19.20
C TYR A 87 13.34 -13.37 20.23
N ALA A 88 13.55 -13.97 21.40
CA ALA A 88 12.49 -14.17 22.39
C ALA A 88 11.85 -12.84 22.88
N HIS A 89 12.66 -11.78 23.01
CA HIS A 89 12.21 -10.47 23.50
C HIS A 89 11.18 -9.79 22.59
N TYR A 90 11.18 -10.08 21.29
CA TYR A 90 10.24 -9.49 20.34
C TYR A 90 8.78 -9.82 20.69
N LYS A 91 8.52 -10.92 21.38
CA LYS A 91 7.17 -11.29 21.78
C LYS A 91 6.61 -10.30 22.81
N GLU A 92 7.38 -9.99 23.84
CA GLU A 92 7.00 -8.99 24.85
C GLU A 92 6.86 -7.58 24.25
N ASP A 93 7.72 -7.21 23.30
CA ASP A 93 7.61 -5.94 22.57
C ASP A 93 6.29 -5.86 21.77
N LEU A 94 5.90 -6.95 21.12
CA LEU A 94 4.64 -7.03 20.37
C LEU A 94 3.41 -6.92 21.28
N TYR A 95 3.44 -7.54 22.47
CA TYR A 95 2.35 -7.38 23.44
C TYR A 95 2.25 -5.93 23.93
N SER A 96 3.38 -5.29 24.22
CA SER A 96 3.43 -3.90 24.66
C SER A 96 2.87 -2.97 23.59
N TYR A 97 3.31 -3.15 22.34
CA TYR A 97 2.80 -2.39 21.20
C TYR A 97 1.29 -2.59 21.00
N ALA A 98 0.79 -3.82 21.14
CA ALA A 98 -0.64 -4.09 21.04
C ALA A 98 -1.44 -3.42 22.16
N GLN A 99 -0.95 -3.44 23.41
CA GLN A 99 -1.58 -2.74 24.53
C GLN A 99 -1.68 -1.23 24.28
N GLU A 100 -0.60 -0.60 23.81
CA GLU A 100 -0.56 0.84 23.52
C GLU A 100 -1.50 1.20 22.36
N SER A 101 -1.43 0.45 21.26
CA SER A 101 -2.21 0.72 20.05
C SER A 101 -3.72 0.59 20.27
N PHE A 102 -4.14 -0.35 21.14
CA PHE A 102 -5.54 -0.56 21.49
C PHE A 102 -5.99 0.22 22.73
N GLY A 103 -5.08 0.92 23.42
CA GLY A 103 -5.37 1.65 24.67
C GLY A 103 -5.82 0.75 25.82
N ILE A 104 -5.29 -0.48 25.90
CA ILE A 104 -5.69 -1.50 26.89
C ILE A 104 -4.77 -1.43 28.12
N SER A 105 -5.36 -1.21 29.30
CA SER A 105 -4.63 -1.24 30.56
C SER A 105 -4.19 -2.66 30.97
N SER A 106 -3.26 -2.76 31.92
CA SER A 106 -2.62 -4.03 32.30
C SER A 106 -3.60 -5.10 32.84
N GLU A 107 -4.66 -4.68 33.53
CA GLU A 107 -5.64 -5.63 34.10
C GLU A 107 -6.51 -6.32 33.02
N PRO A 108 -7.19 -5.58 32.12
CA PRO A 108 -7.86 -6.19 30.97
C PRO A 108 -6.90 -6.96 30.06
N HIS A 109 -5.67 -6.48 29.85
CA HIS A 109 -4.66 -7.22 29.09
C HIS A 109 -4.43 -8.62 29.66
N ARG A 110 -4.20 -8.73 30.98
CA ARG A 110 -4.01 -10.04 31.64
C ARG A 110 -5.22 -10.96 31.46
N LYS A 111 -6.44 -10.40 31.51
CA LYS A 111 -7.68 -11.16 31.28
C LYS A 111 -7.75 -11.67 29.83
N PHE A 112 -7.52 -10.81 28.84
CA PHE A 112 -7.57 -11.19 27.43
C PHE A 112 -6.45 -12.14 27.04
N MET A 113 -5.27 -11.99 27.65
CA MET A 113 -4.15 -12.94 27.50
C MET A 113 -4.52 -14.33 27.99
N ALA A 114 -5.17 -14.44 29.16
CA ALA A 114 -5.64 -15.72 29.67
C ALA A 114 -6.61 -16.39 28.69
N ILE A 115 -7.58 -15.63 28.16
CA ILE A 115 -8.54 -16.11 27.16
C ILE A 115 -7.82 -16.60 25.90
N ALA A 116 -6.90 -15.79 25.35
CA ALA A 116 -6.13 -16.16 24.16
C ALA A 116 -5.27 -17.43 24.38
N SER A 117 -4.77 -17.65 25.60
CA SER A 117 -3.94 -18.80 25.94
C SER A 117 -4.71 -20.11 26.12
N GLU A 118 -6.03 -20.06 26.30
CA GLU A 118 -6.88 -21.26 26.42
C GLU A 118 -7.11 -21.96 25.08
N GLU A 119 -6.93 -21.23 23.97
CA GLU A 119 -7.15 -21.76 22.63
C GLU A 119 -5.96 -22.64 22.17
N LYS A 120 -6.26 -23.72 21.43
CA LYS A 120 -5.23 -24.64 20.98
C LYS A 120 -4.30 -23.96 19.97
N PRO A 121 -2.97 -24.20 20.03
CA PRO A 121 -2.06 -23.74 18.99
C PRO A 121 -2.44 -24.28 17.61
N PRO A 122 -2.17 -23.53 16.53
CA PRO A 122 -2.46 -23.97 15.17
C PRO A 122 -1.55 -25.14 14.77
N ILE A 123 -2.10 -26.10 14.02
CA ILE A 123 -1.30 -27.19 13.44
C ILE A 123 -0.67 -26.67 12.15
N VAL A 124 0.66 -26.57 12.15
CA VAL A 124 1.42 -26.04 11.00
C VAL A 124 1.97 -27.22 10.20
N VAL A 125 1.59 -27.30 8.93
CA VAL A 125 2.11 -28.30 7.97
C VAL A 125 2.89 -27.56 6.89
N LEU A 126 4.22 -27.67 6.92
CA LEU A 126 5.09 -27.08 5.91
C LEU A 126 5.65 -28.19 5.02
N ASN A 127 5.35 -28.11 3.71
CA ASN A 127 5.99 -28.96 2.71
C ASN A 127 7.16 -28.20 2.08
N VAL A 128 8.39 -28.64 2.37
CA VAL A 128 9.60 -28.03 1.83
C VAL A 128 10.23 -29.01 0.86
N VAL A 129 10.38 -28.59 -0.40
CA VAL A 129 11.14 -29.32 -1.41
C VAL A 129 12.35 -28.47 -1.77
N VAL A 130 13.54 -28.96 -1.41
CA VAL A 130 14.81 -28.33 -1.82
C VAL A 130 15.13 -28.82 -3.22
N LEU A 131 15.29 -27.89 -4.16
CA LEU A 131 15.58 -28.21 -5.57
C LEU A 131 17.09 -28.27 -5.80
N GLU A 132 17.77 -27.14 -5.57
CA GLU A 132 19.22 -27.02 -5.68
C GLU A 132 19.69 -25.86 -4.80
N ALA A 133 20.99 -25.83 -4.51
CA ALA A 133 21.66 -24.71 -3.87
C ALA A 133 22.81 -24.27 -4.76
N GLU A 134 22.98 -22.96 -4.93
CA GLU A 134 24.02 -22.36 -5.76
C GLU A 134 25.00 -21.56 -4.89
N GLY A 135 26.28 -21.50 -5.28
CA GLY A 135 27.27 -20.65 -4.62
C GLY A 135 27.64 -21.08 -3.20
N LEU A 136 27.58 -22.38 -2.90
CA LEU A 136 28.03 -22.92 -1.61
C LEU A 136 29.53 -22.67 -1.43
N GLU A 137 29.89 -22.01 -0.33
CA GLU A 137 31.29 -21.85 0.07
C GLU A 137 31.85 -23.22 0.46
N ALA A 138 32.99 -23.60 -0.13
CA ALA A 138 33.63 -24.85 0.20
C ALA A 138 34.06 -24.82 1.67
N LYS A 139 33.64 -25.83 2.44
CA LYS A 139 34.26 -26.09 3.73
C LYS A 139 35.65 -26.64 3.42
N ASP A 140 36.68 -25.79 3.54
CA ASP A 140 38.06 -26.24 3.37
C ASP A 140 38.26 -27.51 4.21
N ALA A 141 38.57 -28.61 3.53
CA ALA A 141 39.05 -29.80 4.18
C ALA A 141 40.45 -29.46 4.68
N ASN A 142 40.54 -28.86 5.86
CA ASN A 142 41.76 -29.03 6.63
C ASN A 142 41.89 -30.52 6.86
N ASP A 143 42.87 -31.12 6.18
CA ASP A 143 43.21 -32.52 6.25
C ASP A 143 43.20 -32.95 7.72
N ASP A 144 42.23 -33.78 8.10
CA ASP A 144 42.34 -34.65 9.27
C ASP A 144 43.46 -35.65 8.97
N VAL A 145 44.71 -35.19 9.02
CA VAL A 145 45.85 -36.03 9.31
C VAL A 145 45.76 -36.32 10.81
N ILE A 146 44.93 -37.30 11.14
CA ILE A 146 45.10 -38.01 12.41
C ILE A 146 46.35 -38.87 12.23
N VAL A 147 47.36 -38.45 12.98
CA VAL A 147 48.73 -38.97 13.14
C VAL A 147 48.83 -40.50 13.11
#